data_AF-A0A9D9J1F6-F1
#
_entry.id   AF-A0A9D9J1F6-F1
#
_cell.length_a   1.000
_cell.length_b   1.000
_cell.length_c   1.000
_cell.angle_alpha   90.00
_cell.angle_beta   90.00
_cell.angle_gamma   90.00
#
_symmetry.space_group_name_H-M   'P 1'
#
loop_
_entity.id
_entity.type
_entity.pdbx_description
1 polymer ?
#
loop_
_entity_poly.entity_id
_entity_poly.type
_entity_poly.pdbx_seq_one_letter_code
_entity_poly.pdbx_strand_id
1 'polypeptide(L)'
;MKKYILLQCCLPMLLFASCRNQDYIEADYNVRLSQTNTYRAGEPVKFEIIGNVDNLLFYSGETGHEYRYHDRYIVAPEDVLEAEFSMSIRPLYGYEGALDIYVSDSFDGLGGEDPEADRAAIREMYAAGMPGWVHMADYEDIGMGPDGWTLYKDYVIDLKDYVDKCSIALHWHPGRTNPETQAASSQRTYWINADLVTDFGQGTNSINIRNIEWVSVMMNSYYDDDPYVINKGNGYVNFNFSGADLILQGCSNTDLDFDIDAWIISEPMALTAVQNDQPLVIKDMQNYMTSYEYTWNEPGTYVVTFVGINTNYAGESQLNKEFKITIL
;
A
#
# COMPACT_ATOMS: atom_id res chain seq x y z
N MET A 1 -56.54 -10.67 -72.93
CA MET A 1 -55.53 -9.60 -73.13
C MET A 1 -55.16 -9.10 -71.74
N LYS A 2 -53.94 -9.10 -71.19
CA LYS A 2 -52.56 -9.31 -71.67
C LYS A 2 -51.78 -10.03 -70.54
N LYS A 3 -50.78 -10.82 -70.95
CA LYS A 3 -49.71 -11.49 -70.18
C LYS A 3 -48.81 -10.50 -69.45
N TYR A 4 -48.16 -10.87 -68.33
CA TYR A 4 -46.74 -10.61 -67.95
C TYR A 4 -46.43 -11.45 -66.68
N ILE A 5 -45.76 -12.62 -66.78
CA ILE A 5 -44.30 -12.92 -66.77
C ILE A 5 -43.68 -12.86 -65.36
N LEU A 6 -43.21 -14.04 -64.92
CA LEU A 6 -42.39 -14.32 -63.74
C LEU A 6 -41.11 -13.48 -63.70
N LEU A 7 -40.67 -13.09 -62.50
CA LEU A 7 -39.25 -12.93 -62.21
C LEU A 7 -38.94 -13.50 -60.81
N GLN A 8 -38.29 -14.66 -60.79
CA GLN A 8 -37.67 -15.27 -59.62
C GLN A 8 -36.50 -14.39 -59.14
N CYS A 9 -36.58 -13.91 -57.89
CA CYS A 9 -35.40 -13.48 -57.15
C CYS A 9 -34.97 -14.62 -56.22
N CYS A 10 -34.00 -15.42 -56.67
CA CYS A 10 -33.20 -16.26 -55.78
C CYS A 10 -32.35 -15.35 -54.90
N LEU A 11 -32.69 -15.29 -53.62
CA LEU A 11 -31.86 -14.68 -52.58
C LEU A 11 -30.67 -15.63 -52.31
N PRO A 12 -29.40 -15.23 -52.50
CA PRO A 12 -28.29 -16.06 -52.09
C PRO A 12 -28.19 -16.00 -50.57
N MET A 13 -28.39 -17.14 -49.92
CA MET A 13 -28.14 -17.35 -48.50
C MET A 13 -26.62 -17.23 -48.29
N LEU A 14 -26.14 -16.04 -47.92
CA LEU A 14 -24.77 -15.83 -47.46
C LEU A 14 -24.58 -16.59 -46.15
N LEU A 15 -23.98 -17.77 -46.26
CA LEU A 15 -23.38 -18.48 -45.13
C LEU A 15 -22.25 -17.61 -44.60
N PHE A 16 -22.46 -16.95 -43.46
CA PHE A 16 -21.38 -16.39 -42.66
C PHE A 16 -20.53 -17.54 -42.11
N ALA A 17 -19.57 -18.00 -42.88
CA ALA A 17 -18.44 -18.74 -42.35
C ALA A 17 -17.56 -17.73 -41.60
N SER A 18 -17.78 -17.61 -40.29
CA SER A 18 -16.86 -16.90 -39.40
C SER A 18 -15.47 -17.51 -39.56
N CYS A 19 -14.49 -16.71 -40.00
CA CYS A 19 -13.09 -17.13 -40.00
C CYS A 19 -12.68 -17.46 -38.56
N ARG A 20 -12.59 -18.75 -38.24
CA ARG A 20 -11.89 -19.21 -37.04
C ARG A 20 -10.41 -18.97 -37.31
N ASN A 21 -9.78 -18.10 -36.53
CA ASN A 21 -8.37 -17.75 -36.71
C ASN A 21 -7.55 -19.03 -36.51
N GLN A 22 -6.98 -19.58 -37.59
CA GLN A 22 -6.38 -20.92 -37.60
C GLN A 22 -5.14 -21.00 -36.68
N ASP A 23 -4.56 -19.86 -36.37
CA ASP A 23 -3.39 -19.70 -35.53
C ASP A 23 -3.74 -19.52 -34.04
N TYR A 24 -5.02 -19.50 -33.65
CA TYR A 24 -5.42 -19.49 -32.24
C TYR A 24 -5.12 -20.85 -31.60
N ILE A 25 -4.24 -20.88 -30.60
CA ILE A 25 -3.87 -22.09 -29.87
C ILE A 25 -4.60 -22.08 -28.53
N GLU A 26 -5.53 -23.01 -28.37
CA GLU A 26 -6.29 -23.16 -27.12
C GLU A 26 -5.44 -23.88 -26.06
N ALA A 27 -5.49 -23.39 -24.82
CA ALA A 27 -4.97 -24.08 -23.65
C ALA A 27 -5.86 -25.31 -23.38
N ASP A 28 -5.36 -26.48 -23.75
CA ASP A 28 -6.06 -27.76 -23.55
C ASP A 28 -5.15 -28.70 -22.77
N TYR A 29 -5.24 -28.61 -21.44
CA TYR A 29 -4.48 -29.44 -20.53
C TYR A 29 -5.34 -29.93 -19.37
N ASN A 30 -4.82 -30.94 -18.69
CA ASN A 30 -5.40 -31.48 -17.48
C ASN A 30 -4.30 -31.77 -16.46
N VAL A 31 -4.70 -31.75 -15.19
CA VAL A 31 -3.84 -32.11 -14.06
C VAL A 31 -4.45 -33.32 -13.37
N ARG A 32 -3.64 -34.35 -13.13
CA ARG A 32 -4.05 -35.54 -12.39
C ARG A 32 -3.36 -35.59 -11.03
N LEU A 33 -4.15 -35.93 -10.03
CA LEU A 33 -3.75 -36.13 -8.65
C LEU A 33 -4.01 -37.57 -8.22
N SER A 34 -3.61 -37.91 -7.00
CA SER A 34 -4.02 -39.17 -6.37
C SER A 34 -5.54 -39.19 -6.20
N GLN A 35 -6.14 -40.37 -6.20
CA GLN A 35 -7.60 -40.50 -6.17
C GLN A 35 -8.25 -39.98 -4.89
N THR A 36 -7.48 -39.82 -3.82
CA THR A 36 -7.96 -39.40 -2.50
C THR A 36 -7.80 -37.91 -2.23
N ASN A 37 -7.00 -37.18 -3.02
CA ASN A 37 -6.64 -35.77 -2.76
C ASN A 37 -6.24 -35.49 -1.29
N THR A 38 -5.71 -36.49 -0.61
CA THR A 38 -5.32 -36.44 0.80
C THR A 38 -3.87 -36.85 0.95
N TYR A 39 -3.08 -36.02 1.61
CA TYR A 39 -1.61 -36.14 1.71
C TYR A 39 -1.14 -35.82 3.13
N ARG A 40 0.16 -35.97 3.41
CA ARG A 40 0.77 -35.68 4.71
C ARG A 40 1.57 -34.38 4.65
N ALA A 41 1.51 -33.59 5.71
CA ALA A 41 2.39 -32.43 5.85
C ALA A 41 3.87 -32.85 5.76
N GLY A 42 4.66 -32.08 5.00
CA GLY A 42 6.09 -32.32 4.77
C GLY A 42 6.41 -33.36 3.69
N GLU A 43 5.42 -34.03 3.09
CA GLU A 43 5.62 -34.95 1.96
C GLU A 43 5.29 -34.27 0.61
N PRO A 44 6.13 -34.44 -0.43
CA PRO A 44 5.85 -33.89 -1.75
C PRO A 44 4.59 -34.49 -2.37
N VAL A 45 3.70 -33.62 -2.85
CA VAL A 45 2.54 -33.99 -3.66
C VAL A 45 2.87 -33.80 -5.13
N LYS A 46 2.71 -34.87 -5.90
CA LYS A 46 2.96 -34.86 -7.34
C LYS A 46 1.68 -34.62 -8.14
N PHE A 47 1.78 -33.68 -9.08
CA PHE A 47 0.75 -33.32 -10.05
C PHE A 47 1.22 -33.76 -11.44
N GLU A 48 0.47 -34.63 -12.11
CA GLU A 48 0.77 -35.02 -13.50
C GLU A 48 0.09 -34.06 -14.47
N ILE A 49 0.86 -33.43 -15.35
CA ILE A 49 0.40 -32.46 -16.32
C ILE A 49 0.35 -33.13 -17.70
N ILE A 50 -0.82 -33.09 -18.33
CA ILE A 50 -1.07 -33.76 -19.61
C ILE A 50 -1.80 -32.78 -20.54
N GLY A 51 -1.36 -32.72 -21.80
CA GLY A 51 -2.00 -31.90 -22.83
C GLY A 51 -1.07 -30.79 -23.34
N ASN A 52 -1.67 -29.77 -23.94
CA ASN A 52 -0.99 -28.65 -24.57
C ASN A 52 -1.22 -27.36 -23.78
N VAL A 53 -0.18 -26.91 -23.08
CA VAL A 53 -0.16 -25.62 -22.39
C VAL A 53 1.25 -25.02 -22.47
N ASP A 54 1.36 -23.74 -22.80
CA ASP A 54 2.61 -23.00 -22.98
C ASP A 54 3.11 -22.47 -21.65
N ASN A 55 2.27 -21.71 -20.93
CA ASN A 55 2.59 -21.18 -19.61
C ASN A 55 1.66 -21.78 -18.55
N LEU A 56 2.21 -22.10 -17.38
CA LEU A 56 1.43 -22.67 -16.28
C LEU A 56 1.77 -21.95 -14.98
N LEU A 57 0.76 -21.35 -14.38
CA LEU A 57 0.80 -20.70 -13.08
C LEU A 57 0.19 -21.63 -12.03
N PHE A 58 0.77 -21.66 -10.84
CA PHE A 58 0.34 -22.52 -9.74
C PHE A 58 0.07 -21.70 -8.48
N TYR A 59 -1.13 -21.84 -7.95
CA TYR A 59 -1.58 -21.29 -6.68
C TYR A 59 -1.72 -22.47 -5.70
N SER A 60 -0.93 -22.48 -4.62
CA SER A 60 -0.96 -23.57 -3.64
C SER A 60 -2.21 -23.56 -2.76
N GLY A 61 -2.94 -22.44 -2.72
CA GLY A 61 -4.07 -22.23 -1.82
C GLY A 61 -3.66 -21.91 -0.38
N GLU A 62 -2.35 -21.79 -0.11
CA GLU A 62 -1.84 -21.19 1.12
C GLU A 62 -2.03 -19.68 1.06
N THR A 63 -2.04 -19.03 2.23
CA THR A 63 -2.12 -17.57 2.34
C THR A 63 -1.10 -16.88 1.42
N GLY A 64 -1.54 -15.88 0.66
CA GLY A 64 -0.71 -15.17 -0.32
C GLY A 64 -0.56 -15.89 -1.68
N HIS A 65 -1.12 -17.10 -1.82
CA HIS A 65 -1.08 -17.93 -3.04
C HIS A 65 -2.46 -18.55 -3.34
N GLU A 66 -3.55 -17.83 -3.09
CA GLU A 66 -4.92 -18.23 -3.36
C GLU A 66 -5.46 -17.59 -4.65
N TYR A 67 -5.82 -18.40 -5.66
CA TYR A 67 -6.32 -17.88 -6.94
C TYR A 67 -7.57 -17.01 -6.80
N ARG A 68 -8.44 -17.27 -5.81
CA ARG A 68 -9.65 -16.45 -5.56
C ARG A 68 -9.35 -14.98 -5.26
N TYR A 69 -8.11 -14.64 -4.89
CA TYR A 69 -7.68 -13.28 -4.56
C TYR A 69 -6.67 -12.69 -5.57
N HIS A 70 -6.47 -13.33 -6.73
CA HIS A 70 -5.51 -12.86 -7.74
C HIS A 70 -5.81 -11.45 -8.29
N ASP A 71 -7.08 -11.03 -8.23
CA ASP A 71 -7.56 -9.70 -8.64
C ASP A 71 -8.02 -8.82 -7.45
N ARG A 72 -7.71 -9.22 -6.21
CA ARG A 72 -8.11 -8.46 -5.02
C ARG A 72 -7.11 -7.32 -4.82
N TYR A 73 -7.51 -6.11 -5.16
CA TYR A 73 -6.74 -4.87 -4.90
C TYR A 73 -7.28 -4.07 -3.71
N ILE A 74 -8.52 -4.35 -3.31
CA ILE A 74 -9.28 -3.63 -2.29
C ILE A 74 -10.07 -4.66 -1.46
N VAL A 75 -10.04 -4.53 -0.14
CA VAL A 75 -10.95 -5.25 0.76
C VAL A 75 -12.15 -4.38 1.11
N ALA A 76 -13.26 -4.99 1.53
CA ALA A 76 -14.33 -4.22 2.12
C ALA A 76 -13.84 -3.63 3.46
N PRO A 77 -14.21 -2.39 3.83
CA PRO A 77 -13.84 -1.76 5.10
C PRO A 77 -14.11 -2.63 6.32
N GLU A 78 -15.22 -3.37 6.33
CA GLU A 78 -15.60 -4.29 7.39
C GLU A 78 -14.69 -5.53 7.51
N ASP A 79 -13.96 -5.87 6.45
CA ASP A 79 -13.01 -6.99 6.41
C ASP A 79 -11.59 -6.57 6.84
N VAL A 80 -11.34 -5.28 7.02
CA VAL A 80 -10.12 -4.83 7.71
C VAL A 80 -10.23 -5.38 9.13
N LEU A 81 -9.17 -6.02 9.65
CA LEU A 81 -9.10 -6.53 11.02
C LEU A 81 -8.32 -5.58 11.93
N GLU A 82 -7.25 -5.00 11.41
CA GLU A 82 -6.39 -4.04 12.10
C GLU A 82 -5.99 -2.92 11.14
N ALA A 83 -5.96 -1.69 11.62
CA ALA A 83 -5.46 -0.52 10.90
C ALA A 83 -4.84 0.43 11.91
N GLU A 84 -3.55 0.65 11.85
CA GLU A 84 -2.81 1.42 12.85
C GLU A 84 -1.75 2.29 12.21
N PHE A 85 -1.48 3.45 12.80
CA PHE A 85 -0.24 4.20 12.56
C PHE A 85 0.66 4.04 13.78
N SER A 86 1.69 3.20 13.62
CA SER A 86 2.65 2.87 14.67
C SER A 86 3.88 3.74 14.51
N MET A 87 4.23 4.48 15.57
CA MET A 87 5.32 5.45 15.55
C MET A 87 6.22 5.27 16.76
N SER A 88 7.52 5.42 16.56
CA SER A 88 8.54 5.54 17.59
C SER A 88 9.25 6.88 17.44
N ILE A 89 9.04 7.77 18.41
CA ILE A 89 9.51 9.15 18.36
C ILE A 89 10.61 9.35 19.40
N ARG A 90 11.77 9.81 18.95
CA ARG A 90 12.88 10.28 19.78
C ARG A 90 13.11 11.77 19.58
N PRO A 91 12.94 12.58 20.62
CA PRO A 91 13.37 13.95 20.58
C PRO A 91 14.88 14.10 20.84
N LEU A 92 15.45 15.18 20.32
CA LEU A 92 16.78 15.67 20.68
C LEU A 92 16.68 17.15 21.07
N TYR A 93 17.13 17.47 22.28
CA TYR A 93 17.32 18.83 22.81
C TYR A 93 16.10 19.76 22.65
N GLY A 94 15.23 19.87 23.67
CA GLY A 94 14.09 20.81 23.70
C GLY A 94 13.01 20.42 24.73
N TYR A 95 11.87 21.13 24.76
CA TYR A 95 10.78 21.02 25.75
C TYR A 95 9.46 20.48 25.13
N GLU A 96 8.43 20.19 25.94
CA GLU A 96 7.10 19.68 25.52
C GLU A 96 6.35 20.59 24.54
N GLY A 97 5.45 20.00 23.75
CA GLY A 97 4.44 20.74 22.98
C GLY A 97 4.93 21.38 21.69
N ALA A 98 5.88 20.74 20.99
CA ALA A 98 6.44 21.23 19.72
C ALA A 98 6.18 20.28 18.53
N LEU A 99 5.39 19.22 18.74
CA LEU A 99 4.96 18.28 17.72
C LEU A 99 3.57 17.74 18.06
N ASP A 100 2.61 18.04 17.19
CA ASP A 100 1.23 17.55 17.28
C ASP A 100 0.95 16.56 16.15
N ILE A 101 0.08 15.59 16.41
CA ILE A 101 -0.29 14.55 15.44
C ILE A 101 -1.82 14.47 15.32
N TYR A 102 -2.31 14.59 14.09
CA TYR A 102 -3.72 14.61 13.77
C TYR A 102 -4.08 13.55 12.72
N VAL A 103 -5.32 13.08 12.76
CA VAL A 103 -5.90 12.18 11.75
C VAL A 103 -7.27 12.71 11.31
N SER A 104 -7.61 12.55 10.03
CA SER A 104 -8.90 12.94 9.46
C SER A 104 -9.41 11.90 8.46
N ASP A 105 -10.74 11.76 8.39
CA ASP A 105 -11.48 11.01 7.36
C ASP A 105 -12.12 11.92 6.30
N SER A 106 -12.01 13.23 6.47
CA SER A 106 -12.77 14.22 5.71
C SER A 106 -11.88 15.22 4.97
N PHE A 107 -10.59 15.25 5.27
CA PHE A 107 -9.63 16.09 4.56
C PHE A 107 -9.48 15.68 3.09
N ASP A 108 -9.48 16.65 2.17
CA ASP A 108 -9.48 16.41 0.72
C ASP A 108 -8.09 16.48 0.07
N GLY A 109 -7.04 16.69 0.85
CA GLY A 109 -5.67 16.87 0.36
C GLY A 109 -5.27 18.34 0.24
N LEU A 110 -3.97 18.57 0.00
CA LEU A 110 -3.42 19.88 -0.37
C LEU A 110 -3.12 19.89 -1.87
N GLY A 111 -2.94 21.07 -2.45
CA GLY A 111 -2.58 21.18 -3.86
C GLY A 111 -1.13 20.75 -4.13
N GLY A 112 -0.22 21.04 -3.19
CA GLY A 112 1.20 20.67 -3.27
C GLY A 112 2.01 21.44 -4.31
N GLU A 113 1.39 22.37 -5.03
CA GLU A 113 1.99 23.13 -6.13
C GLU A 113 1.79 24.65 -6.02
N ASP A 114 0.90 25.11 -5.13
CA ASP A 114 0.59 26.52 -4.90
C ASP A 114 0.91 26.93 -3.45
N PRO A 115 2.12 27.48 -3.21
CA PRO A 115 2.57 27.93 -1.89
C PRO A 115 1.60 28.84 -1.15
N GLU A 116 0.94 29.75 -1.85
CA GLU A 116 0.08 30.75 -1.23
C GLU A 116 -1.25 30.11 -0.83
N ALA A 117 -1.84 29.32 -1.73
CA ALA A 117 -3.09 28.62 -1.47
C ALA A 117 -2.95 27.57 -0.34
N ASP A 118 -1.91 26.74 -0.38
CA ASP A 118 -1.71 25.68 0.62
C ASP A 118 -1.46 26.27 2.02
N ARG A 119 -0.61 27.29 2.13
CA ARG A 119 -0.36 27.97 3.41
C ARG A 119 -1.62 28.71 3.91
N ALA A 120 -2.43 29.28 3.01
CA ALA A 120 -3.69 29.91 3.40
C ALA A 120 -4.69 28.86 3.94
N ALA A 121 -4.83 27.72 3.25
CA ALA A 121 -5.68 26.61 3.67
C ALA A 121 -5.27 26.06 5.04
N ILE A 122 -3.96 25.81 5.24
CA ILE A 122 -3.43 25.34 6.54
C ILE A 122 -3.73 26.34 7.65
N ARG A 123 -3.50 27.64 7.42
CA ARG A 123 -3.77 28.69 8.44
C ARG A 123 -5.25 28.78 8.78
N GLU A 124 -6.14 28.72 7.77
CA GLU A 124 -7.59 28.74 8.00
C GLU A 124 -8.04 27.51 8.78
N MET A 125 -7.58 26.32 8.38
CA MET A 125 -7.86 25.06 9.05
C MET A 125 -7.41 25.09 10.51
N TYR A 126 -6.18 25.51 10.80
CA TYR A 126 -5.64 25.57 12.15
C TYR A 126 -6.36 26.63 13.00
N ALA A 127 -6.60 27.83 12.46
CA ALA A 127 -7.30 28.91 13.16
C ALA A 127 -8.78 28.58 13.46
N ALA A 128 -9.40 27.74 12.63
CA ALA A 128 -10.75 27.21 12.86
C ALA A 128 -10.79 26.09 13.91
N GLY A 129 -9.64 25.70 14.47
CA GLY A 129 -9.55 24.63 15.47
C GLY A 129 -9.57 23.23 14.86
N MET A 130 -9.01 23.06 13.65
CA MET A 130 -8.83 21.77 12.98
C MET A 130 -10.15 20.99 12.77
N PRO A 131 -11.20 21.57 12.18
CA PRO A 131 -12.47 20.89 11.98
C PRO A 131 -12.31 19.63 11.10
N GLY A 132 -12.88 18.51 11.53
CA GLY A 132 -12.76 17.22 10.83
C GLY A 132 -11.45 16.47 11.10
N TRP A 133 -10.55 17.03 11.92
CA TRP A 133 -9.36 16.34 12.42
C TRP A 133 -9.54 15.97 13.88
N VAL A 134 -9.06 14.79 14.23
CA VAL A 134 -8.92 14.34 15.61
C VAL A 134 -7.47 14.47 16.00
N HIS A 135 -7.23 15.20 17.08
CA HIS A 135 -5.91 15.29 17.70
C HIS A 135 -5.64 14.00 18.46
N MET A 136 -4.67 13.20 17.98
CA MET A 136 -4.47 11.83 18.44
C MET A 136 -3.41 11.73 19.53
N ALA A 137 -2.39 12.59 19.48
CA ALA A 137 -1.35 12.63 20.49
C ALA A 137 -0.63 13.99 20.47
N ASP A 138 -0.45 14.56 21.67
CA ASP A 138 0.68 15.43 21.94
C ASP A 138 1.92 14.57 22.13
N TYR A 139 3.05 14.97 21.57
CA TYR A 139 4.31 14.42 22.05
C TYR A 139 4.60 14.96 23.47
N GLU A 140 4.50 14.10 24.48
CA GLU A 140 4.98 14.41 25.84
C GLU A 140 6.50 14.19 25.94
N ASP A 141 7.19 15.08 26.65
CA ASP A 141 8.62 15.04 26.83
C ASP A 141 8.97 14.00 27.87
N ILE A 142 9.49 12.89 27.38
CA ILE A 142 9.96 11.78 28.22
C ILE A 142 11.31 12.09 28.89
N GLY A 143 11.86 13.30 28.71
CA GLY A 143 13.15 13.70 29.23
C GLY A 143 14.31 12.99 28.52
N MET A 144 15.51 13.12 29.09
CA MET A 144 16.67 12.36 28.63
C MET A 144 16.79 11.07 29.44
N GLY A 145 17.15 9.98 28.78
CA GLY A 145 17.46 8.72 29.45
C GLY A 145 18.60 8.87 30.48
N PRO A 146 18.79 7.91 31.39
CA PRO A 146 19.84 7.96 32.44
C PRO A 146 21.27 8.10 31.91
N ASP A 147 21.48 7.75 30.64
CA ASP A 147 22.74 7.85 29.90
C ASP A 147 22.93 9.20 29.18
N GLY A 148 21.92 10.08 29.24
CA GLY A 148 21.89 11.36 28.57
C GLY A 148 21.56 11.30 27.08
N TRP A 149 21.14 10.14 26.54
CA TRP A 149 21.01 9.98 25.08
C TRP A 149 19.74 9.30 24.57
N THR A 150 19.07 8.36 25.26
CA THR A 150 18.04 7.58 24.54
C THR A 150 16.78 7.28 25.35
N LEU A 151 15.69 7.96 24.98
CA LEU A 151 14.33 7.48 25.19
C LEU A 151 13.59 7.66 23.87
N TYR A 152 13.03 6.56 23.37
CA TYR A 152 11.99 6.58 22.35
C TYR A 152 10.67 6.43 23.08
N LYS A 153 9.64 7.15 22.63
CA LYS A 153 8.27 6.89 23.04
C LYS A 153 7.51 6.34 21.85
N ASP A 154 6.90 5.20 22.07
CA ASP A 154 6.08 4.53 21.08
C ASP A 154 4.64 5.01 21.20
N TYR A 155 4.01 5.22 20.06
CA TYR A 155 2.64 5.63 19.89
C TYR A 155 1.99 4.68 18.89
N VAL A 156 0.78 4.22 19.20
CA VAL A 156 -0.04 3.44 18.29
C VAL A 156 -1.37 4.17 18.18
N ILE A 157 -1.65 4.68 16.98
CA ILE A 157 -2.92 5.34 16.68
C ILE A 157 -3.80 4.32 15.97
N ASP A 158 -4.95 3.99 16.55
CA ASP A 158 -5.97 3.16 15.90
C ASP A 158 -6.63 3.97 14.79
N LEU A 159 -6.59 3.43 13.57
CA LEU A 159 -7.13 4.02 12.35
C LEU A 159 -8.36 3.26 11.84
N LYS A 160 -8.97 2.41 12.68
CA LYS A 160 -10.06 1.54 12.24
C LYS A 160 -11.25 2.28 11.65
N ASP A 161 -11.60 3.41 12.21
CA ASP A 161 -12.71 4.23 11.76
C ASP A 161 -12.37 5.09 10.52
N TYR A 162 -11.11 5.04 10.05
CA TYR A 162 -10.57 5.86 8.95
C TYR A 162 -10.22 5.01 7.71
N VAL A 163 -10.61 3.74 7.66
CA VAL A 163 -10.14 2.80 6.63
C VAL A 163 -10.59 3.16 5.20
N ASP A 164 -11.76 3.81 5.06
CA ASP A 164 -12.27 4.26 3.76
C ASP A 164 -11.47 5.45 3.21
N LYS A 165 -11.09 6.36 4.11
CA LYS A 165 -10.34 7.58 3.81
C LYS A 165 -9.60 8.01 5.06
N CYS A 166 -8.29 8.09 4.96
CA CYS A 166 -7.40 8.49 6.04
C CYS A 166 -6.44 9.56 5.53
N SER A 167 -6.30 10.64 6.29
CA SER A 167 -5.21 11.61 6.18
C SER A 167 -4.55 11.77 7.53
N ILE A 168 -3.22 11.82 7.54
CA ILE A 168 -2.40 12.03 8.73
C ILE A 168 -1.71 13.38 8.60
N ALA A 169 -1.67 14.17 9.67
CA ALA A 169 -0.92 15.42 9.71
C ALA A 169 0.00 15.48 10.92
N LEU A 170 1.23 15.93 10.68
CA LEU A 170 2.20 16.25 11.71
C LEU A 170 2.43 17.76 11.67
N HIS A 171 2.19 18.44 12.79
CA HIS A 171 2.49 19.86 12.95
C HIS A 171 3.73 20.02 13.80
N TRP A 172 4.82 20.45 13.18
CA TRP A 172 6.11 20.67 13.83
C TRP A 172 6.33 22.16 14.08
N HIS A 173 6.32 22.55 15.35
CA HIS A 173 6.35 23.95 15.77
C HIS A 173 7.28 24.22 16.98
N PRO A 174 8.59 23.90 16.87
CA PRO A 174 9.49 24.08 17.99
C PRO A 174 9.78 25.56 18.27
N GLY A 175 9.60 25.97 19.53
CA GLY A 175 9.94 27.31 19.99
C GLY A 175 11.43 27.53 20.25
N ARG A 176 11.89 28.77 20.10
CA ARG A 176 13.25 29.23 20.45
C ARG A 176 13.41 29.70 21.89
N THR A 177 12.35 29.57 22.68
CA THR A 177 12.32 29.93 24.09
C THR A 177 11.78 28.80 24.92
N ASN A 178 12.43 28.53 26.05
CA ASN A 178 11.93 27.60 27.04
C ASN A 178 10.57 28.11 27.58
N PRO A 179 9.49 27.31 27.50
CA PRO A 179 8.15 27.74 27.90
C PRO A 179 8.03 28.08 29.40
N GLU A 180 8.84 27.47 30.26
CA GLU A 180 8.84 27.69 31.71
C GLU A 180 9.74 28.87 32.13
N THR A 181 10.95 28.95 31.58
CA THR A 181 11.99 29.90 32.04
C THR A 181 12.13 31.13 31.16
N GLN A 182 11.54 31.13 29.96
CA GLN A 182 11.69 32.16 28.92
C GLN A 182 13.15 32.38 28.47
N ALA A 183 14.06 31.46 28.82
CA ALA A 183 15.44 31.48 28.35
C ALA A 183 15.49 31.01 26.89
N ALA A 184 16.47 31.52 26.13
CA ALA A 184 16.67 31.07 24.75
C ALA A 184 17.07 29.59 24.69
N SER A 185 16.48 28.85 23.78
CA SER A 185 16.64 27.39 23.64
C SER A 185 16.71 26.99 22.17
N SER A 186 17.57 26.00 21.87
CA SER A 186 17.57 25.38 20.54
C SER A 186 16.20 24.83 20.20
N GLN A 187 15.86 24.89 18.91
CA GLN A 187 14.61 24.35 18.39
C GLN A 187 14.73 22.83 18.29
N ARG A 188 13.70 22.12 18.78
CA ARG A 188 13.75 20.68 19.02
C ARG A 188 13.81 19.87 17.73
N THR A 189 14.67 18.85 17.73
CA THR A 189 14.72 17.85 16.66
C THR A 189 13.92 16.62 17.05
N TYR A 190 13.17 16.03 16.11
CA TYR A 190 12.45 14.77 16.32
C TYR A 190 12.87 13.73 15.29
N TRP A 191 13.27 12.57 15.77
CA TRP A 191 13.58 11.38 14.98
C TRP A 191 12.38 10.44 15.07
N ILE A 192 11.77 10.17 13.94
CA ILE A 192 10.50 9.45 13.85
C ILE A 192 10.72 8.24 12.95
N ASN A 193 10.47 7.05 13.50
CA ASN A 193 10.31 5.82 12.72
C ASN A 193 8.85 5.42 12.81
N ALA A 194 8.21 5.16 11.67
CA ALA A 194 6.79 4.90 11.67
C ALA A 194 6.36 4.07 10.49
N ASP A 195 5.32 3.29 10.71
CA ASP A 195 4.70 2.45 9.72
C ASP A 195 3.17 2.57 9.83
N LEU A 196 2.52 2.64 8.67
CA LEU A 196 1.09 2.43 8.53
C LEU A 196 0.86 0.92 8.37
N VAL A 197 0.17 0.33 9.34
CA VAL A 197 0.01 -1.11 9.50
C VAL A 197 -1.44 -1.49 9.27
N THR A 198 -1.68 -2.51 8.45
CA THR A 198 -3.01 -3.05 8.19
C THR A 198 -2.99 -4.56 8.21
N ASP A 199 -4.04 -5.20 8.72
CA ASP A 199 -4.23 -6.64 8.62
C ASP A 199 -5.65 -6.95 8.14
N PHE A 200 -5.74 -7.90 7.23
CA PHE A 200 -6.96 -8.36 6.56
C PHE A 200 -7.23 -9.86 6.79
N GLY A 201 -6.52 -10.47 7.76
CA GLY A 201 -6.59 -11.91 8.08
C GLY A 201 -5.63 -12.79 7.28
N GLN A 202 -4.72 -12.18 6.51
CA GLN A 202 -3.70 -12.86 5.70
C GLN A 202 -2.27 -12.53 6.13
N GLY A 203 -2.12 -11.79 7.23
CA GLY A 203 -0.85 -11.28 7.71
C GLY A 203 -0.77 -9.76 7.57
N THR A 204 0.16 -9.20 8.33
CA THR A 204 0.34 -7.75 8.45
C THR A 204 0.96 -7.17 7.18
N ASN A 205 0.28 -6.19 6.59
CA ASN A 205 0.83 -5.29 5.59
C ASN A 205 1.33 -4.03 6.27
N SER A 206 2.51 -3.55 5.87
CA SER A 206 3.13 -2.36 6.44
C SER A 206 3.65 -1.45 5.33
N ILE A 207 3.30 -0.16 5.42
CA ILE A 207 3.81 0.90 4.58
C ILE A 207 4.63 1.83 5.46
N ASN A 208 5.95 1.86 5.22
CA ASN A 208 6.83 2.76 5.94
C ASN A 208 6.48 4.23 5.68
N ILE A 209 6.64 5.08 6.68
CA ILE A 209 6.33 6.52 6.61
C ILE A 209 6.98 7.23 5.41
N ARG A 210 8.16 6.75 4.95
CA ARG A 210 8.83 7.28 3.76
C ARG A 210 8.07 7.08 2.45
N ASN A 211 7.21 6.06 2.41
CA ASN A 211 6.48 5.62 1.22
C ASN A 211 5.03 6.10 1.21
N ILE A 212 4.63 6.87 2.22
CA ILE A 212 3.37 7.61 2.21
C ILE A 212 3.58 8.87 1.36
N GLU A 213 2.56 9.22 0.58
CA GLU A 213 2.56 10.47 -0.20
C GLU A 213 2.28 11.65 0.73
N TRP A 214 3.28 12.51 0.92
CA TRP A 214 3.23 13.66 1.82
C TRP A 214 3.35 14.97 1.06
N VAL A 215 2.57 15.97 1.49
CA VAL A 215 2.80 17.39 1.22
C VAL A 215 3.42 18.01 2.48
N SER A 216 4.70 18.36 2.39
CA SER A 216 5.43 19.08 3.44
C SER A 216 5.39 20.57 3.13
N VAL A 217 4.94 21.42 4.07
CA VAL A 217 4.84 22.87 3.90
C VAL A 217 5.51 23.58 5.07
N MET A 218 6.61 24.28 4.80
CA MET A 218 7.20 25.22 5.73
C MET A 218 6.38 26.52 5.72
N MET A 219 5.96 27.02 6.88
CA MET A 219 5.00 28.13 7.00
C MET A 219 5.65 29.52 7.13
N ASN A 220 6.92 29.59 7.54
CA ASN A 220 7.63 30.84 7.73
C ASN A 220 8.03 31.49 6.39
N SER A 221 8.05 32.83 6.35
CA SER A 221 8.40 33.60 5.14
C SER A 221 9.84 33.39 4.66
N TYR A 222 10.71 32.86 5.51
CA TYR A 222 12.07 32.47 5.12
C TYR A 222 12.08 31.44 3.98
N TYR A 223 11.03 30.64 3.84
CA TYR A 223 10.89 29.60 2.82
C TYR A 223 10.00 30.02 1.65
N ASP A 224 9.78 31.32 1.42
CA ASP A 224 8.87 31.81 0.36
C ASP A 224 9.28 31.40 -1.06
N ASP A 225 10.58 31.22 -1.31
CA ASP A 225 11.08 30.78 -2.62
C ASP A 225 10.64 29.34 -2.96
N ASP A 226 10.57 28.46 -1.96
CA ASP A 226 10.10 27.07 -2.09
C ASP A 226 9.76 26.51 -0.68
N PRO A 227 8.47 26.51 -0.28
CA PRO A 227 8.07 26.01 1.03
C PRO A 227 8.02 24.49 1.12
N TYR A 228 8.10 23.79 -0.02
CA TYR A 228 8.00 22.34 -0.10
C TYR A 228 9.35 21.64 0.01
N VAL A 229 10.42 22.42 0.12
CA VAL A 229 11.78 21.90 0.15
C VAL A 229 12.02 21.02 1.38
N ILE A 230 12.48 19.80 1.12
CA ILE A 230 12.88 18.81 2.13
C ILE A 230 14.35 18.44 1.97
N ASN A 231 14.90 17.71 2.95
CA ASN A 231 16.25 17.12 2.89
C ASN A 231 17.39 18.15 2.81
N LYS A 232 17.25 19.26 3.54
CA LYS A 232 18.25 20.35 3.61
C LYS A 232 18.97 20.44 4.96
N GLY A 233 18.70 19.54 5.90
CA GLY A 233 19.31 19.50 7.22
C GLY A 233 18.59 20.38 8.23
N ASN A 234 19.36 21.13 9.02
CA ASN A 234 18.85 21.99 10.10
C ASN A 234 17.81 23.01 9.61
N GLY A 235 16.68 23.08 10.30
CA GLY A 235 15.56 23.96 9.98
C GLY A 235 14.60 23.40 8.93
N TYR A 236 14.69 22.11 8.58
CA TYR A 236 13.87 21.49 7.54
C TYR A 236 13.32 20.14 7.97
N VAL A 237 12.30 19.70 7.24
CA VAL A 237 11.82 18.31 7.23
C VAL A 237 12.78 17.46 6.39
N ASN A 238 13.24 16.34 6.93
CA ASN A 238 14.20 15.46 6.27
C ASN A 238 13.73 14.01 6.30
N PHE A 239 13.52 13.42 5.13
CA PHE A 239 13.35 11.99 4.94
C PHE A 239 14.70 11.33 4.62
N ASN A 240 14.79 10.01 4.83
CA ASN A 240 15.90 9.20 4.33
C ASN A 240 17.31 9.58 4.86
N PHE A 241 17.37 10.18 6.04
CA PHE A 241 18.63 10.51 6.70
C PHE A 241 19.10 9.34 7.61
N SER A 242 20.40 9.26 7.87
CA SER A 242 20.95 8.22 8.75
C SER A 242 20.43 8.42 10.19
N GLY A 243 19.63 7.49 10.70
CA GLY A 243 19.22 7.42 12.11
C GLY A 243 17.71 7.34 12.36
N ALA A 244 16.88 7.81 11.43
CA ALA A 244 15.43 7.65 11.47
C ALA A 244 14.78 7.78 10.08
N ASP A 245 13.51 7.40 9.98
CA ASP A 245 12.74 7.44 8.73
C ASP A 245 12.35 8.85 8.31
N LEU A 246 11.92 9.63 9.29
CA LEU A 246 11.62 11.05 9.21
C LEU A 246 12.38 11.78 10.33
N ILE A 247 13.06 12.87 9.98
CA ILE A 247 13.72 13.77 10.90
C ILE A 247 13.16 15.18 10.72
N LEU A 248 12.47 15.65 11.75
CA LEU A 248 12.09 17.05 11.90
C LEU A 248 13.28 17.75 12.53
N GLN A 249 14.18 18.32 11.72
CA GLN A 249 15.51 18.69 12.18
C GLN A 249 15.55 20.15 12.62
N GLY A 250 15.48 20.38 13.93
CA GLY A 250 15.63 21.71 14.51
C GLY A 250 17.03 22.31 14.32
N CYS A 251 17.25 23.50 14.89
CA CYS A 251 18.50 24.23 14.78
C CYS A 251 18.82 24.99 16.07
N SER A 252 20.02 25.59 16.13
CA SER A 252 20.34 26.51 17.23
C SER A 252 19.35 27.67 17.27
N ASN A 253 19.09 28.21 18.46
CA ASN A 253 18.30 29.43 18.62
C ASN A 253 18.92 30.66 17.93
N THR A 254 20.18 30.56 17.49
CA THR A 254 20.91 31.60 16.76
C THR A 254 20.92 31.41 15.24
N ASP A 255 20.55 30.23 14.73
CA ASP A 255 20.63 29.93 13.30
C ASP A 255 19.45 30.51 12.52
N LEU A 256 18.26 30.42 13.12
CA LEU A 256 17.03 31.04 12.63
C LEU A 256 16.54 32.06 13.66
N ASP A 257 16.07 33.20 13.19
CA ASP A 257 15.57 34.30 14.03
C ASP A 257 14.04 34.25 14.26
N PHE A 258 13.40 33.13 13.90
CA PHE A 258 11.99 32.82 14.08
C PHE A 258 11.80 31.37 14.58
N ASP A 259 10.64 31.10 15.18
CA ASP A 259 10.22 29.74 15.54
C ASP A 259 9.78 29.00 14.26
N ILE A 260 10.33 27.80 14.06
CA ILE A 260 9.98 26.95 12.92
C ILE A 260 8.49 26.58 13.05
N ASP A 261 7.78 26.65 11.93
CA ASP A 261 6.41 26.19 11.80
C ASP A 261 6.31 25.44 10.48
N ALA A 262 6.04 24.14 10.57
CA ALA A 262 6.00 23.23 9.43
C ALA A 262 4.88 22.20 9.57
N TRP A 263 4.20 21.94 8.47
CA TRP A 263 3.17 20.90 8.36
C TRP A 263 3.63 19.80 7.43
N ILE A 264 3.33 18.56 7.77
CA ILE A 264 3.52 17.39 6.90
C ILE A 264 2.19 16.67 6.88
N ILE A 265 1.49 16.74 5.77
CA ILE A 265 0.12 16.24 5.64
C ILE A 265 0.09 15.19 4.52
N SER A 266 -0.45 14.01 4.81
CA SER A 266 -0.56 12.97 3.80
C SER A 266 -1.69 13.29 2.82
N GLU A 267 -1.53 12.86 1.58
CA GLU A 267 -2.69 12.76 0.68
C GLU A 267 -3.75 11.81 1.29
N PRO A 268 -5.04 12.04 1.03
CA PRO A 268 -6.10 11.14 1.49
C PRO A 268 -5.93 9.76 0.84
N MET A 269 -5.89 8.72 1.65
CA MET A 269 -5.68 7.34 1.20
C MET A 269 -6.71 6.39 1.80
N ALA A 270 -7.08 5.36 1.05
CA ALA A 270 -7.83 4.24 1.61
C ALA A 270 -6.87 3.21 2.21
N LEU A 271 -7.20 2.69 3.39
CA LEU A 271 -6.42 1.68 4.10
C LEU A 271 -6.87 0.25 3.77
N THR A 272 -7.63 0.10 2.68
CA THR A 272 -8.19 -1.17 2.22
C THR A 272 -7.37 -1.84 1.12
N ALA A 273 -6.27 -1.22 0.70
CA ALA A 273 -5.44 -1.74 -0.38
C ALA A 273 -4.67 -2.99 0.06
N VAL A 274 -4.70 -4.05 -0.77
CA VAL A 274 -3.99 -5.32 -0.52
C VAL A 274 -3.08 -5.68 -1.69
N GLN A 275 -1.96 -6.34 -1.38
CA GLN A 275 -1.19 -7.04 -2.41
C GLN A 275 -2.00 -8.23 -2.92
N ASN A 276 -1.98 -8.45 -4.22
CA ASN A 276 -2.63 -9.61 -4.82
C ASN A 276 -1.82 -10.88 -4.55
N ASP A 277 -2.53 -11.98 -4.31
CA ASP A 277 -1.93 -13.29 -4.15
C ASP A 277 -1.17 -13.69 -5.42
N GLN A 278 0.08 -14.13 -5.27
CA GLN A 278 0.95 -14.41 -6.40
C GLN A 278 0.95 -15.90 -6.75
N PRO A 279 0.93 -16.24 -8.05
CA PRO A 279 1.23 -17.59 -8.47
C PRO A 279 2.72 -17.90 -8.42
N LEU A 280 3.05 -19.17 -8.34
CA LEU A 280 4.33 -19.69 -8.83
C LEU A 280 4.25 -19.89 -10.34
N VAL A 281 5.17 -19.29 -11.10
CA VAL A 281 5.34 -19.61 -12.52
C VAL A 281 6.12 -20.92 -12.62
N ILE A 282 5.43 -22.01 -12.95
CA ILE A 282 6.03 -23.35 -12.95
C ILE A 282 6.39 -23.84 -14.35
N LYS A 283 5.81 -23.25 -15.40
CA LYS A 283 6.14 -23.58 -16.80
C LYS A 283 6.09 -22.33 -17.68
N ASP A 284 7.03 -22.23 -18.61
CA ASP A 284 7.06 -21.26 -19.70
C ASP A 284 7.12 -21.96 -21.08
N MET A 285 7.11 -21.17 -22.16
CA MET A 285 7.22 -21.68 -23.54
C MET A 285 8.55 -22.39 -23.84
N GLN A 286 9.59 -22.15 -23.05
CA GLN A 286 10.93 -22.66 -23.34
C GLN A 286 11.11 -24.08 -22.82
N ASN A 287 10.32 -24.47 -21.82
CA ASN A 287 10.49 -25.72 -21.11
C ASN A 287 9.24 -26.61 -21.14
N TYR A 288 9.45 -27.88 -21.43
CA TYR A 288 8.40 -28.89 -21.36
C TYR A 288 8.31 -29.46 -19.94
N MET A 289 7.08 -29.59 -19.42
CA MET A 289 6.81 -30.11 -18.08
C MET A 289 5.68 -31.14 -18.13
N THR A 290 5.95 -32.34 -17.61
CA THR A 290 4.96 -33.43 -17.49
C THR A 290 4.51 -33.68 -16.07
N SER A 291 5.21 -33.13 -15.08
CA SER A 291 4.80 -33.18 -13.69
C SER A 291 5.38 -32.03 -12.90
N TYR A 292 4.67 -31.64 -11.85
CA TYR A 292 5.09 -30.65 -10.87
C TYR A 292 4.95 -31.25 -9.47
N GLU A 293 5.84 -30.89 -8.54
CA GLU A 293 5.77 -31.34 -7.15
C GLU A 293 5.77 -30.12 -6.23
N TYR A 294 4.93 -30.16 -5.20
CA TYR A 294 4.84 -29.13 -4.17
C TYR A 294 4.66 -29.77 -2.79
N THR A 295 5.18 -29.14 -1.75
CA THR A 295 5.13 -29.64 -0.37
C THR A 295 4.47 -28.62 0.53
N TRP A 296 3.35 -29.00 1.16
CA TRP A 296 2.73 -28.24 2.25
C TRP A 296 3.34 -28.65 3.58
N ASN A 297 3.72 -27.69 4.41
CA ASN A 297 4.32 -27.97 5.73
C ASN A 297 3.29 -27.99 6.87
N GLU A 298 2.11 -27.41 6.64
CA GLU A 298 1.05 -27.30 7.64
C GLU A 298 -0.16 -28.18 7.26
N PRO A 299 -0.79 -28.88 8.22
CA PRO A 299 -2.06 -29.55 7.99
C PRO A 299 -3.17 -28.54 7.68
N GLY A 300 -4.04 -28.86 6.74
CA GLY A 300 -5.06 -27.93 6.28
C GLY A 300 -5.87 -28.44 5.10
N THR A 301 -6.88 -27.65 4.73
CA THR A 301 -7.64 -27.86 3.49
C THR A 301 -7.34 -26.71 2.55
N TYR A 302 -6.79 -27.01 1.38
CA TYR A 302 -6.34 -26.03 0.41
C TYR A 302 -7.11 -26.15 -0.89
N VAL A 303 -7.33 -25.02 -1.58
CA VAL A 303 -7.84 -24.98 -2.95
C VAL A 303 -6.68 -24.67 -3.88
N VAL A 304 -6.13 -25.72 -4.48
CA VAL A 304 -5.02 -25.63 -5.42
C VAL A 304 -5.55 -25.25 -6.79
N THR A 305 -4.94 -24.25 -7.43
CA THR A 305 -5.36 -23.81 -8.75
C THR A 305 -4.18 -23.79 -9.72
N PHE A 306 -4.35 -24.45 -10.86
CA PHE A 306 -3.47 -24.30 -12.01
C PHE A 306 -4.15 -23.41 -13.04
N VAL A 307 -3.44 -22.38 -13.51
CA VAL A 307 -3.90 -21.49 -14.58
C VAL A 307 -2.98 -21.69 -15.79
N GLY A 308 -3.49 -22.35 -16.81
CA GLY A 308 -2.77 -22.59 -18.06
C GLY A 308 -3.08 -21.54 -19.10
N ILE A 309 -2.05 -20.98 -19.72
CA ILE A 309 -2.15 -19.84 -20.64
C ILE A 309 -1.37 -20.16 -21.93
N ASN A 310 -2.06 -20.08 -23.08
CA ASN A 310 -1.44 -20.09 -24.41
C ASN A 310 -1.69 -18.75 -25.06
N THR A 311 -0.61 -18.02 -25.37
CA THR A 311 -0.70 -16.66 -25.94
C THR A 311 0.18 -16.58 -27.18
N ASN A 312 -0.38 -16.07 -28.27
CA ASN A 312 0.36 -15.75 -29.48
C ASN A 312 -0.24 -14.54 -30.20
N TYR A 313 0.24 -14.23 -31.41
CA TYR A 313 -0.24 -13.09 -32.19
C TYR A 313 -1.72 -13.16 -32.59
N ALA A 314 -2.32 -14.35 -32.58
CA ALA A 314 -3.71 -14.58 -32.95
C ALA A 314 -4.68 -14.46 -31.75
N GLY A 315 -4.15 -14.48 -30.52
CA GLY A 315 -4.91 -14.26 -29.28
C GLY A 315 -4.32 -14.97 -28.07
N GLU A 316 -5.02 -14.84 -26.96
CA GLU A 316 -4.74 -15.52 -25.69
C GLU A 316 -5.88 -16.49 -25.37
N SER A 317 -5.52 -17.65 -24.80
CA SER A 317 -6.46 -18.60 -24.24
C SER A 317 -6.01 -19.01 -22.84
N GLN A 318 -6.99 -19.17 -21.95
CA GLN A 318 -6.76 -19.54 -20.57
C GLN A 318 -7.69 -20.69 -20.16
N LEU A 319 -7.17 -21.65 -19.40
CA LEU A 319 -7.94 -22.71 -18.78
C LEU A 319 -7.50 -22.90 -17.33
N ASN A 320 -8.45 -22.86 -16.39
CA ASN A 320 -8.19 -23.05 -14.97
C ASN A 320 -8.55 -24.48 -14.54
N LYS A 321 -7.76 -25.06 -13.64
CA LYS A 321 -8.03 -26.35 -12.98
C LYS A 321 -7.90 -26.18 -11.47
N GLU A 322 -9.02 -26.31 -10.76
CA GLU A 322 -9.09 -26.19 -9.31
C GLU A 322 -9.28 -27.55 -8.63
N PHE A 323 -8.55 -27.78 -7.55
CA PHE A 323 -8.59 -29.00 -6.77
C PHE A 323 -8.63 -28.69 -5.29
N LYS A 324 -9.64 -29.22 -4.59
CA LYS A 324 -9.66 -29.23 -3.14
C LYS A 324 -8.84 -30.41 -2.63
N ILE A 325 -7.79 -30.13 -1.86
CA ILE A 325 -6.93 -31.14 -1.24
C ILE A 325 -6.96 -31.03 0.29
N THR A 326 -6.61 -32.11 0.97
CA THR A 326 -6.47 -32.17 2.43
C THR A 326 -5.08 -32.63 2.81
N ILE A 327 -4.38 -31.85 3.63
CA ILE A 327 -3.08 -32.16 4.20
C ILE A 327 -3.31 -32.54 5.67
N LEU A 328 -2.87 -33.74 6.06
CA LEU A 328 -3.01 -34.30 7.40
C LEU A 328 -1.77 -34.06 8.27
#